data_AF-A0A2V1NFX3-F1
#
_entry.id   AF-A0A2V1NFX3-F1
#
_cell.length_a   1.000
_cell.length_b   1.000
_cell.length_c   1.000
_cell.angle_alpha   90.00
_cell.angle_beta   90.00
_cell.angle_gamma   90.00
#
_symmetry.space_group_name_H-M   'P 1'
#
loop_
_entity.id
_entity.type
_entity.pdbx_description
1 polymer ?
#
loop_
_entity_poly.entity_id
_entity_poly.type
_entity_poly.pdbx_seq_one_letter_code
_entity_poly.pdbx_strand_id
1 'polypeptide(L)'
;MKGADPVADDIPTVLRARLVVSYQACALSDLARGAVPIAGDGDGALLAEAAGILAAARHLLEAAVVHERLAGAGWDAIGAALGLSPRAARVRFALAEAALHDQLRRPEAPDTPRAPQLPSYVLQEPLEAAADLDDWVLRHADGDETPGTAPVSGALSRTPCQPGASG
;
A
#
# COMPACT_ATOMS: atom_id res chain seq x y z
N MET A 1 -11.28 20.94 -29.78
CA MET A 1 -10.35 19.83 -30.09
C MET A 1 -9.10 20.02 -29.24
N LYS A 2 -9.06 19.40 -28.06
CA LYS A 2 -7.87 19.23 -27.24
C LYS A 2 -7.75 17.72 -27.09
N GLY A 3 -6.76 17.13 -27.73
CA GLY A 3 -6.54 15.69 -27.68
C GLY A 3 -6.30 15.30 -26.22
N ALA A 4 -7.19 14.48 -25.67
CA ALA A 4 -6.86 13.70 -24.49
C ALA A 4 -5.78 12.72 -24.92
N ASP A 5 -4.61 12.76 -24.29
CA ASP A 5 -3.56 11.78 -24.50
C ASP A 5 -4.08 10.39 -24.10
N PRO A 6 -4.22 9.42 -25.03
CA PRO A 6 -4.92 8.17 -24.76
C PRO A 6 -4.03 7.09 -24.10
N VAL A 7 -3.02 7.47 -23.30
CA VAL A 7 -2.03 6.52 -22.74
C VAL A 7 -1.81 6.67 -21.22
N ALA A 8 -2.40 7.67 -20.56
CA ALA A 8 -2.19 7.92 -19.13
C ALA A 8 -3.09 7.10 -18.18
N ASP A 9 -4.11 6.41 -18.69
CA ASP A 9 -5.33 6.14 -17.92
C ASP A 9 -5.53 4.72 -17.36
N ASP A 10 -4.52 3.84 -17.31
CA ASP A 10 -4.68 2.59 -16.56
C ASP A 10 -3.39 2.18 -15.82
N ILE A 11 -3.27 2.61 -14.57
CA ILE A 11 -2.18 2.19 -13.68
C ILE A 11 -2.34 0.67 -13.44
N PRO A 12 -1.33 -0.16 -13.80
CA PRO A 12 -1.39 -1.60 -13.61
C PRO A 12 -1.84 -2.02 -12.20
N THR A 13 -2.69 -3.03 -12.10
CA THR A 13 -3.23 -3.53 -10.82
C THR A 13 -2.14 -3.83 -9.79
N VAL A 14 -1.02 -4.41 -10.22
CA VAL A 14 0.14 -4.70 -9.36
C VAL A 14 0.79 -3.42 -8.81
N LEU A 15 0.83 -2.34 -9.59
CA LEU A 15 1.33 -1.03 -9.16
C LEU A 15 0.35 -0.34 -8.20
N ARG A 16 -0.97 -0.42 -8.47
CA ARG A 16 -2.00 0.04 -7.50
C ARG A 16 -1.89 -0.71 -6.18
N ALA A 17 -1.68 -2.03 -6.21
CA ALA A 17 -1.44 -2.82 -5.00
C ALA A 17 -0.14 -2.40 -4.27
N ARG A 18 0.93 -2.09 -5.02
CA ARG A 18 2.17 -1.58 -4.43
C ARG A 18 1.97 -0.21 -3.76
N LEU A 19 1.13 0.63 -4.33
CA LEU A 19 0.78 1.93 -3.76
C LEU A 19 0.02 1.76 -2.43
N VAL A 20 -0.92 0.82 -2.37
CA VAL A 20 -1.61 0.46 -1.10
C VAL A 20 -0.60 0.00 -0.05
N VAL A 21 0.40 -0.83 -0.40
CA VAL A 21 1.47 -1.21 0.54
C VAL A 21 2.23 0.01 1.06
N SER A 22 2.60 0.93 0.17
CA SER A 22 3.36 2.13 0.52
C SER A 22 2.57 3.05 1.44
N TYR A 23 1.27 3.20 1.18
CA TYR A 23 0.37 3.98 2.01
C TYR A 23 0.15 3.36 3.40
N GLN A 24 0.01 2.04 3.49
CA GLN A 24 -0.06 1.34 4.79
C GLN A 24 1.24 1.49 5.59
N ALA A 25 2.40 1.51 4.91
CA ALA A 25 3.69 1.72 5.55
C ALA A 25 3.82 3.16 6.10
N CYS A 26 3.37 4.15 5.33
CA CYS A 26 3.27 5.55 5.76
C CYS A 26 2.40 5.67 7.02
N ALA A 27 1.18 5.13 7.00
CA ALA A 27 0.26 5.17 8.13
C ALA A 27 0.83 4.49 9.38
N LEU A 28 1.48 3.33 9.24
CA LEU A 28 2.17 2.66 10.34
C LEU A 28 3.31 3.52 10.90
N SER A 29 4.11 4.13 10.04
CA SER A 29 5.21 5.00 10.47
C SER A 29 4.71 6.21 11.24
N ASP A 30 3.64 6.86 10.78
CA ASP A 30 3.02 7.99 11.48
C ASP A 30 2.48 7.59 12.86
N LEU A 31 1.79 6.46 12.96
CA LEU A 31 1.31 5.93 14.24
C LEU A 31 2.46 5.59 15.19
N ALA A 32 3.47 4.88 14.68
CA ALA A 32 4.64 4.50 15.49
C ALA A 32 5.40 5.73 15.98
N ARG A 33 5.58 6.74 15.12
CA ARG A 33 6.23 8.02 15.49
C ARG A 33 5.42 8.80 16.52
N GLY A 34 4.09 8.83 16.36
CA GLY A 34 3.18 9.49 17.29
C GLY A 34 3.21 8.90 18.71
N ALA A 35 3.53 7.62 18.84
CA ALA A 35 3.66 6.92 20.13
C ALA A 35 5.05 7.05 20.79
N VAL A 36 6.02 7.71 20.15
CA VAL A 36 7.37 7.91 20.72
C VAL A 36 7.41 8.97 21.83
N PRO A 37 6.79 10.15 21.67
CA PRO A 37 6.74 11.14 22.74
C PRO A 37 6.09 10.57 24.01
N ILE A 38 6.69 10.85 25.16
CA ILE A 38 6.07 10.55 26.45
C ILE A 38 5.05 11.66 26.71
N ALA A 39 3.83 11.48 26.22
CA ALA A 39 2.72 12.37 26.51
C ALA A 39 2.03 11.95 27.82
N GLY A 40 1.49 12.94 28.53
CA GLY A 40 0.79 12.73 29.80
C GLY A 40 -0.62 12.25 29.54
N ASP A 41 -0.77 10.99 29.15
CA ASP A 41 -2.06 10.47 28.69
C ASP A 41 -2.80 9.77 29.82
N GLY A 42 -4.12 9.93 29.87
CA GLY A 42 -4.98 9.29 30.87
C GLY A 42 -4.93 7.75 30.80
N ASP A 43 -5.48 7.10 31.84
CA ASP A 43 -5.52 5.64 31.96
C ASP A 43 -6.00 4.96 30.65
N GLY A 44 -5.15 4.11 30.07
CA GLY A 44 -5.49 3.27 28.91
C GLY A 44 -5.10 3.82 27.53
N ALA A 45 -4.63 5.07 27.41
CA ALA A 45 -4.22 5.66 26.13
C ALA A 45 -3.07 4.88 25.46
N LEU A 46 -2.04 4.51 26.23
CA LEU A 46 -0.91 3.73 25.72
C LEU A 46 -1.33 2.36 25.13
N LEU A 47 -2.32 1.70 25.75
CA LEU A 47 -2.83 0.43 25.23
C LEU A 47 -3.60 0.64 23.91
N ALA A 48 -4.38 1.71 23.80
CA ALA A 48 -5.09 2.05 22.58
C ALA A 48 -4.12 2.38 21.44
N GLU A 49 -3.06 3.12 21.72
CA GLU A 49 -2.00 3.42 20.75
C GLU A 49 -1.28 2.15 20.28
N ALA A 50 -0.85 1.29 21.22
CA ALA A 50 -0.21 0.02 20.88
C ALA A 50 -1.14 -0.89 20.05
N ALA A 51 -2.43 -0.92 20.37
CA ALA A 51 -3.43 -1.64 19.58
C ALA A 51 -3.59 -1.07 18.17
N GLY A 52 -3.55 0.26 18.02
CA GLY A 52 -3.58 0.95 16.73
C GLY A 52 -2.37 0.62 15.86
N ILE A 53 -1.16 0.65 16.43
CA ILE A 53 0.08 0.25 15.74
C ILE A 53 0.00 -1.21 15.29
N LEU A 54 -0.46 -2.12 16.16
CA LEU A 54 -0.61 -3.53 15.80
C LEU A 54 -1.64 -3.73 14.68
N ALA A 55 -2.74 -2.98 14.67
CA ALA A 55 -3.72 -3.03 13.59
C ALA A 55 -3.11 -2.54 12.26
N ALA A 56 -2.41 -1.41 12.28
CA ALA A 56 -1.73 -0.87 11.08
C ALA A 56 -0.66 -1.83 10.54
N ALA A 57 0.12 -2.47 11.41
CA ALA A 57 1.11 -3.47 11.02
C ALA A 57 0.46 -4.70 10.34
N ARG A 58 -0.72 -5.12 10.82
CA ARG A 58 -1.48 -6.21 10.18
C ARG A 58 -1.98 -5.81 8.79
N HIS A 59 -2.49 -4.60 8.63
CA HIS A 59 -2.96 -4.11 7.33
C HIS A 59 -1.81 -3.97 6.33
N LEU A 60 -0.64 -3.49 6.77
CA LEU A 60 0.57 -3.48 5.95
C LEU A 60 0.94 -4.89 5.48
N LEU A 61 0.95 -5.87 6.40
CA LEU A 61 1.27 -7.25 6.07
C LEU A 61 0.26 -7.85 5.08
N GLU A 62 -1.04 -7.62 5.30
CA GLU A 62 -2.10 -8.06 4.39
C GLU A 62 -1.91 -7.47 3.00
N ALA A 63 -1.70 -6.15 2.89
CA ALA A 63 -1.47 -5.48 1.61
C ALA A 63 -0.22 -6.04 0.89
N ALA A 64 0.87 -6.30 1.63
CA ALA A 64 2.10 -6.86 1.08
C ALA A 64 1.87 -8.27 0.52
N VAL A 65 1.17 -9.13 1.27
CA VAL A 65 0.82 -10.48 0.80
C VAL A 65 0.01 -10.41 -0.49
N VAL A 66 -1.00 -9.53 -0.57
CA VAL A 66 -1.82 -9.43 -1.78
C VAL A 66 -1.02 -8.86 -2.95
N HIS A 67 -0.13 -7.89 -2.72
CA HIS A 67 0.78 -7.40 -3.76
C HIS A 67 1.65 -8.53 -4.34
N GLU A 68 2.28 -9.33 -3.48
CA GLU A 68 3.08 -10.50 -3.90
C GLU A 68 2.22 -11.52 -4.69
N ARG A 69 0.99 -11.77 -4.24
CA ARG A 69 0.04 -12.66 -4.94
C ARG A 69 -0.29 -12.14 -6.34
N LEU A 70 -0.52 -10.84 -6.49
CA LEU A 70 -0.77 -10.19 -7.78
C LEU A 70 0.48 -10.15 -8.66
N ALA A 71 1.67 -10.08 -8.07
CA ALA A 71 2.95 -10.20 -8.76
C ALA A 71 3.30 -11.65 -9.17
N GLY A 72 2.47 -12.62 -8.80
CA GLY A 72 2.59 -14.03 -9.21
C GLY A 72 3.20 -14.96 -8.16
N ALA A 73 3.47 -14.48 -6.94
CA ALA A 73 4.01 -15.33 -5.88
C ALA A 73 3.03 -16.43 -5.47
N GLY A 74 3.53 -17.66 -5.34
CA GLY A 74 2.79 -18.80 -4.82
C GLY A 74 2.66 -18.76 -3.29
N TRP A 75 1.66 -19.48 -2.75
CA TRP A 75 1.48 -19.63 -1.30
C TRP A 75 2.65 -20.32 -0.60
N ASP A 76 3.45 -21.10 -1.33
CA ASP A 76 4.65 -21.73 -0.79
C ASP A 76 5.72 -20.69 -0.45
N ALA A 77 5.98 -19.75 -1.36
CA ALA A 77 6.94 -18.66 -1.15
C ALA A 77 6.49 -17.72 -0.03
N ILE A 78 5.21 -17.34 -0.01
CA ILE A 78 4.62 -16.50 1.03
C ILE A 78 4.64 -17.21 2.39
N GLY A 79 4.29 -18.50 2.43
CA GLY A 79 4.35 -19.31 3.65
C GLY A 79 5.76 -19.36 4.22
N ALA A 80 6.75 -19.65 3.37
CA ALA A 80 8.16 -19.69 3.76
C ALA A 80 8.64 -18.35 4.35
N ALA A 81 8.32 -17.22 3.73
CA ALA A 81 8.69 -15.89 4.21
C ALA A 81 8.07 -15.56 5.59
N LEU A 82 6.89 -16.11 5.89
CA LEU A 82 6.16 -15.85 7.14
C LEU A 82 6.34 -16.95 8.20
N GLY A 83 7.15 -17.97 7.93
CA GLY A 83 7.27 -19.14 8.81
C GLY A 83 5.97 -19.93 8.98
N LEU A 84 5.12 -19.92 7.96
CA LEU A 84 3.83 -20.61 7.92
C LEU A 84 3.84 -21.74 6.89
N SER A 85 3.00 -22.75 7.10
CA SER A 85 2.70 -23.68 6.01
C SER A 85 1.95 -22.96 4.88
N PRO A 86 2.06 -23.42 3.62
CA PRO A 86 1.36 -22.81 2.48
C PRO A 86 -0.17 -22.78 2.69
N ARG A 87 -0.71 -23.85 3.27
CA ARG A 87 -2.14 -23.95 3.64
C ARG A 87 -2.51 -22.91 4.71
N ALA A 88 -1.68 -22.76 5.75
CA ALA A 88 -1.94 -21.80 6.82
C ALA A 88 -1.89 -20.36 6.31
N ALA A 89 -0.91 -20.03 5.45
CA ALA A 89 -0.83 -18.73 4.78
C ALA A 89 -2.09 -18.45 3.94
N ARG A 90 -2.48 -19.40 3.08
CA ARG A 90 -3.71 -19.26 2.28
C ARG A 90 -4.95 -19.04 3.14
N VAL A 91 -5.17 -19.87 4.17
CA VAL A 91 -6.35 -19.73 5.05
C VAL A 91 -6.34 -18.36 5.74
N ARG A 92 -5.18 -17.91 6.21
CA ARG A 92 -5.05 -16.63 6.92
C ARG A 92 -5.34 -15.43 6.02
N PHE A 93 -4.86 -15.45 4.77
CA PHE A 93 -4.89 -14.26 3.91
C PHE A 93 -5.93 -14.31 2.79
N ALA A 94 -6.65 -15.41 2.59
CA ALA A 94 -7.65 -15.53 1.50
C ALA A 94 -8.74 -14.44 1.56
N LEU A 95 -9.19 -14.04 2.75
CA LEU A 95 -10.19 -12.97 2.89
C LEU A 95 -9.61 -11.61 2.50
N ALA A 96 -8.39 -11.29 2.94
CA ALA A 96 -7.71 -10.05 2.58
C ALA A 96 -7.41 -9.99 1.08
N GLU A 97 -6.95 -11.10 0.48
CA GLU A 97 -6.76 -11.23 -0.96
C GLU A 97 -8.07 -10.97 -1.71
N ALA A 98 -9.17 -11.63 -1.33
CA ALA A 98 -10.47 -11.44 -1.97
C ALA A 98 -11.00 -10.00 -1.84
N ALA A 99 -10.90 -9.39 -0.66
CA ALA A 99 -11.38 -8.04 -0.41
C ALA A 99 -10.62 -7.01 -1.26
N LEU A 100 -9.28 -7.06 -1.28
CA LEU A 100 -8.50 -6.12 -2.07
C LEU A 100 -8.70 -6.36 -3.57
N HIS A 101 -8.84 -7.61 -4.01
CA HIS A 101 -9.16 -7.92 -5.42
C HIS A 101 -10.51 -7.34 -5.85
N ASP A 102 -11.50 -7.30 -4.95
CA ASP A 102 -12.80 -6.70 -5.22
C ASP A 102 -12.70 -5.17 -5.31
N GLN A 103 -12.00 -4.54 -4.36
CA GLN A 103 -11.76 -3.09 -4.36
C GLN A 103 -10.97 -2.63 -5.59
N LEU A 104 -9.95 -3.39 -6.01
CA LEU A 104 -9.18 -3.09 -7.23
C LEU A 104 -10.05 -3.15 -8.50
N ARG A 105 -11.04 -4.05 -8.54
CA ARG A 105 -12.01 -4.16 -9.65
C ARG A 105 -13.11 -3.10 -9.60
N ARG A 106 -13.48 -2.64 -8.40
CA ARG A 106 -14.59 -1.71 -8.17
C ARG A 106 -14.17 -0.60 -7.19
N PRO A 107 -13.32 0.34 -7.62
CA PRO A 107 -12.88 1.45 -6.75
C PRO A 107 -14.02 2.41 -6.39
N GLU A 108 -15.04 2.54 -7.24
CA GLU A 108 -16.21 3.44 -7.07
C GLU A 108 -17.29 2.90 -6.12
N ALA A 109 -17.11 1.70 -5.53
CA ALA A 109 -18.14 1.12 -4.67
C ALA A 109 -18.25 1.92 -3.37
N PRO A 110 -19.48 2.28 -2.92
CA PRO A 110 -19.66 3.03 -1.68
C PRO A 110 -19.09 2.27 -0.49
N ASP A 111 -18.39 2.99 0.38
CA ASP A 111 -17.71 2.44 1.54
C ASP A 111 -18.67 1.58 2.38
N THR A 112 -18.29 0.32 2.57
CA THR A 112 -18.90 -0.47 3.66
C THR A 112 -18.21 -0.05 4.96
N PRO A 113 -18.94 0.29 6.03
CA PRO A 113 -18.39 0.93 7.24
C PRO A 113 -17.52 0.01 8.12
N ARG A 114 -16.98 -1.09 7.58
CA ARG A 114 -16.29 -2.13 8.36
C ARG A 114 -14.83 -2.37 7.99
N ALA A 115 -14.30 -1.68 6.97
CA ALA A 115 -12.87 -1.70 6.65
C ALA A 115 -12.28 -0.29 6.85
N PRO A 116 -11.00 -0.19 7.29
CA PRO A 116 -10.34 1.11 7.38
C PRO A 116 -10.44 1.83 6.04
N GLN A 117 -10.79 3.12 6.07
CA GLN A 117 -11.10 3.97 4.91
C GLN A 117 -9.87 4.22 3.99
N LEU A 118 -8.68 3.77 4.38
CA LEU A 118 -7.40 4.05 3.71
C LEU A 118 -7.25 3.42 2.30
N PRO A 119 -7.67 2.17 2.01
CA PRO A 119 -7.52 1.60 0.67
C PRO A 119 -8.40 2.28 -0.38
N SER A 120 -9.59 2.79 -0.01
CA SER A 120 -10.53 3.41 -0.95
C SER A 120 -9.92 4.65 -1.63
N TYR A 121 -9.33 5.56 -0.85
CA TYR A 121 -8.66 6.77 -1.38
C TYR A 121 -7.53 6.43 -2.35
N VAL A 122 -6.60 5.56 -1.95
CA VAL A 122 -5.47 5.15 -2.79
C VAL A 122 -5.91 4.48 -4.10
N LEU A 123 -7.06 3.83 -4.08
CA LEU A 123 -7.60 3.13 -5.24
C LEU A 123 -8.42 4.05 -6.16
N GLN A 124 -9.09 5.06 -5.61
CA GLN A 124 -9.88 6.05 -6.35
C GLN A 124 -8.97 7.12 -6.98
N GLU A 125 -8.03 7.65 -6.20
CA GLU A 125 -7.14 8.74 -6.60
C GLU A 125 -5.66 8.32 -6.50
N PRO A 126 -5.22 7.31 -7.29
CA PRO A 126 -3.88 6.73 -7.14
C PRO A 126 -2.74 7.71 -7.45
N LEU A 127 -2.97 8.72 -8.29
CA LEU A 127 -1.96 9.74 -8.59
C LEU A 127 -1.84 10.75 -7.44
N GLU A 128 -2.96 11.16 -6.83
CA GLU A 128 -2.96 12.06 -5.67
C GLU A 128 -2.33 11.37 -4.47
N ALA A 129 -2.73 10.13 -4.18
CA ALA A 129 -2.13 9.33 -3.11
C ALA A 129 -0.63 9.10 -3.30
N ALA A 130 -0.14 9.00 -4.55
CA ALA A 130 1.28 8.90 -4.83
C ALA A 130 2.03 10.23 -4.60
N ALA A 131 1.41 11.36 -4.91
CA ALA A 131 1.97 12.68 -4.62
C ALA A 131 2.03 12.94 -3.11
N ASP A 132 0.98 12.57 -2.35
CA ASP A 132 0.99 12.65 -0.89
C ASP A 132 2.13 11.83 -0.28
N LEU A 133 2.41 10.66 -0.86
CA LEU A 133 3.53 9.80 -0.44
C LEU A 133 4.89 10.38 -0.83
N ASP A 134 5.01 11.05 -1.98
CA ASP A 134 6.23 11.80 -2.34
C ASP A 134 6.52 12.87 -1.28
N ASP A 135 5.52 13.69 -0.94
CA ASP A 135 5.63 14.72 0.08
C ASP A 135 5.95 14.14 1.46
N TRP A 136 5.35 13.00 1.80
CA TRP A 136 5.65 12.31 3.05
C TRP A 136 7.10 11.84 3.11
N VAL A 137 7.62 11.20 2.05
CA VAL A 137 9.00 10.71 1.99
C VAL A 137 9.98 11.89 2.08
N LEU A 138 9.72 12.98 1.36
CA LEU A 138 10.58 14.16 1.37
C LEU A 138 10.62 14.84 2.75
N ARG A 139 9.49 14.92 3.47
CA ARG A 139 9.42 15.49 4.82
C ARG A 139 10.15 14.66 5.88
N HIS A 140 10.33 13.36 5.65
CA HIS A 140 10.91 12.42 6.61
C HIS A 140 12.25 11.83 6.15
N ALA A 141 12.89 12.43 5.13
CA ALA A 141 14.23 12.07 4.73
C ALA A 141 15.25 12.59 5.75
N ASP A 142 15.88 11.67 6.48
CA ASP A 142 16.99 11.97 7.40
C ASP A 142 18.34 11.65 6.73
N GLY A 143 19.27 12.60 6.67
CA GLY A 143 20.66 12.39 6.21
C GLY A 143 20.99 12.85 4.77
N ASP A 144 22.13 12.40 4.24
CA ASP A 144 22.68 12.80 2.92
C ASP A 144 22.06 12.05 1.72
N GLU A 145 21.30 10.98 1.96
CA GLU A 145 20.54 10.32 0.89
C GLU A 145 19.30 11.15 0.58
N THR A 146 19.39 11.98 -0.46
CA THR A 146 18.25 12.73 -0.97
C THR A 146 17.42 11.80 -1.85
N PRO A 147 16.21 11.36 -1.43
CA PRO A 147 15.30 10.73 -2.38
C PRO A 147 15.08 11.70 -3.55
N GLY A 148 15.02 11.18 -4.77
CA GLY A 148 14.72 12.02 -5.95
C GLY A 148 13.39 12.77 -5.76
N THR A 149 13.10 13.78 -6.59
CA THR A 149 11.94 14.68 -6.38
C THR A 149 10.55 14.02 -6.48
N ALA A 150 10.47 12.76 -6.92
CA ALA A 150 9.23 12.00 -7.07
C ALA A 150 9.49 10.49 -6.79
N PRO A 151 9.79 10.12 -5.53
CA PRO A 151 10.24 8.77 -5.18
C PRO A 151 9.17 7.69 -5.40
N VAL A 152 7.89 8.05 -5.31
CA VAL A 152 6.72 7.19 -5.46
C VAL A 152 6.00 7.48 -6.79
N SER A 153 5.58 8.71 -7.06
CA SER A 153 4.82 9.01 -8.30
C SER A 153 5.64 8.80 -9.58
N GLY A 154 6.96 9.00 -9.50
CA GLY A 154 7.88 8.74 -10.61
C GLY A 154 7.91 7.27 -11.04
N ALA A 155 7.59 6.33 -10.14
CA ALA A 155 7.47 4.91 -10.49
C ALA A 155 6.19 4.59 -11.29
N LEU A 156 5.12 5.37 -11.09
CA LEU A 156 3.86 5.20 -11.82
C LEU A 156 3.96 5.66 -13.28
N SER A 157 4.80 6.66 -13.55
CA SER A 157 5.05 7.21 -14.90
C SER A 157 6.02 6.36 -15.73
N ARG A 158 6.78 5.46 -15.09
CA ARG A 158 7.71 4.55 -15.77
C ARG A 158 6.96 3.29 -16.20
N THR A 159 6.15 3.39 -17.26
CA THR A 159 5.65 2.20 -17.96
C THR A 159 6.87 1.38 -18.40
N PRO A 160 6.95 0.06 -18.11
CA PRO A 160 8.05 -0.74 -18.63
C PRO A 160 8.00 -0.69 -20.16
N CYS A 161 9.07 -0.14 -20.76
CA CYS A 161 9.31 -0.24 -22.19
C CYS A 161 9.31 -1.74 -22.54
N GLN A 162 8.35 -2.18 -23.37
CA GLN A 162 8.36 -3.52 -23.96
C GLN A 162 9.66 -3.71 -24.75
N PRO A 163 10.47 -4.75 -24.48
CA PRO A 163 11.58 -5.07 -25.37
C PRO A 163 11.03 -5.85 -26.57
N GLY A 164 11.00 -5.23 -27.75
CA GLY A 164 10.76 -5.98 -28.99
C GLY A 164 10.27 -5.19 -30.18
N ALA A 165 11.21 -4.60 -30.93
CA ALA A 165 11.07 -4.45 -32.39
C ALA A 165 12.49 -4.43 -33.01
N SER A 166 13.12 -5.60 -33.09
CA SER A 166 14.17 -5.85 -34.08
C SER A 166 13.50 -6.55 -35.26
N GLY A 167 13.28 -5.79 -36.33
CA GLY A 167 13.11 -6.34 -37.68
C GLY A 167 14.46 -6.49 -38.37
#